data_AF-A0A975WD30-F1
#
_entry.id   AF-A0A975WD30-F1
#
_cell.length_a   1.000
_cell.length_b   1.000
_cell.length_c   1.000
_cell.angle_alpha   90.00
_cell.angle_beta   90.00
_cell.angle_gamma   90.00
#
_symmetry.space_group_name_H-M   'P 1'
#
loop_
_entity.id
_entity.type
_entity.pdbx_description
1 polymer ?
#
loop_
_entity_poly.entity_id
_entity_poly.type
_entity_poly.pdbx_seq_one_letter_code
_entity_poly.pdbx_strand_id
1 'polypeptide(L)'
;MITLNRRQFLATSAAFSGLSASTGFAGTPFATLTAQQSDVQLLPGNYGKTSLWCFDGGSPGPEIRVAQGGRVQRRLVNRFSQGTSTHWHGIRIDNAMDGVSGLTQDVVQPEETFDYDFTVPDAGTYWYHAHNRSFEQVGRGLYGALIVEEAEPLDIDREEVLILDDWLIDPETAQIKDDFGAPHDLSHAGRIGNLLTTNGTFNLGLSARKNERLRLRLINAANARNFQLGLEGLDGWAVALDGMPLAAPIKVTEPMILAPAQRIDLIVDVVADVGETAHILQFGREEAFSQVTFEVVEWGSKNRRDAPLALPPNDHRMVDLSEATMLSLSMEGGAMGRMRSASLGGELKPIGEIVEAGYFWSFNGKVDGINGDPLARLERGQNVRLKMVNDTAFPHAMHLHGIHFHEVAENGTLGPLRDTTLLQRGQTREIAFVADNPGQWLLHCHMLSHAASGMMTKIVVG
;
A
#
# COMPACT_ATOMS: atom_id res chain seq x y z
N MET A 1 8.76 -21.09 -69.10
CA MET A 1 9.91 -21.98 -68.81
C MET A 1 11.19 -21.18 -69.00
N ILE A 2 11.72 -20.60 -67.92
CA ILE A 2 13.11 -20.15 -67.82
C ILE A 2 13.53 -20.51 -66.40
N THR A 3 14.41 -21.50 -66.29
CA THR A 3 15.02 -21.99 -65.05
C THR A 3 16.21 -21.11 -64.70
N LEU A 4 16.25 -20.56 -63.49
CA LEU A 4 17.42 -19.86 -62.95
C LEU A 4 17.99 -20.60 -61.74
N ASN A 5 19.30 -20.82 -61.79
CA ASN A 5 20.09 -21.72 -60.96
C ASN A 5 20.62 -21.03 -59.68
N ARG A 6 20.77 -21.79 -58.60
CA ARG A 6 21.12 -21.43 -57.20
C ARG A 6 22.52 -20.81 -56.97
N ARG A 7 23.20 -20.28 -57.98
CA ARG A 7 24.59 -19.77 -57.85
C ARG A 7 24.81 -18.28 -58.19
N GLN A 8 23.75 -17.47 -58.30
CA GLN A 8 23.86 -16.02 -58.57
C GLN A 8 23.25 -15.12 -57.47
N PHE A 9 22.96 -15.64 -56.27
CA PHE A 9 22.35 -14.86 -55.19
C PHE A 9 23.34 -14.29 -54.15
N LEU A 10 24.66 -14.44 -54.34
CA LEU A 10 25.67 -14.02 -53.34
C LEU A 10 26.77 -13.11 -53.90
N ALA A 11 26.40 -12.10 -54.69
CA ALA A 11 27.33 -11.02 -55.05
C ALA A 11 26.57 -9.72 -55.34
N THR A 12 26.17 -9.01 -54.29
CA THR A 12 25.94 -7.55 -54.32
C THR A 12 25.82 -7.05 -52.88
N SER A 13 26.97 -7.01 -52.21
CA SER A 13 27.19 -6.16 -51.05
C SER A 13 28.03 -4.96 -51.51
N ALA A 14 27.82 -3.83 -50.81
CA ALA A 14 28.58 -2.58 -50.85
C ALA A 14 28.15 -1.52 -51.89
N ALA A 15 27.28 -0.60 -51.45
CA ALA A 15 27.63 0.82 -51.29
C ALA A 15 26.37 1.65 -50.99
N PHE A 16 26.07 1.90 -49.72
CA PHE A 16 25.35 3.11 -49.30
C PHE A 16 25.82 3.48 -47.89
N SER A 17 26.92 4.23 -47.87
CA SER A 17 27.45 4.88 -46.68
C SER A 17 26.72 6.21 -46.48
N GLY A 18 26.31 6.48 -45.24
CA GLY A 18 26.28 7.84 -44.72
C GLY A 18 24.96 8.60 -44.87
N LEU A 19 24.01 8.28 -43.98
CA LEU A 19 23.16 9.28 -43.32
C LEU A 19 22.76 8.65 -41.98
N SER A 20 23.63 8.82 -40.98
CA SER A 20 23.26 8.61 -39.58
C SER A 20 22.23 9.66 -39.24
N ALA A 21 20.95 9.34 -39.45
CA ALA A 21 19.89 10.01 -38.74
C ALA A 21 20.12 9.69 -37.26
N SER A 22 20.68 10.64 -36.53
CA SER A 22 20.52 10.70 -35.09
C SER A 22 19.03 10.89 -34.83
N THR A 23 18.27 9.80 -34.84
CA THR A 23 17.00 9.75 -34.16
C THR A 23 17.35 9.91 -32.69
N GLY A 24 17.38 11.16 -32.23
CA GLY A 24 17.30 11.41 -30.80
C GLY A 24 16.12 10.59 -30.30
N PHE A 25 16.38 9.69 -29.36
CA PHE A 25 15.31 9.10 -28.58
C PHE A 25 14.61 10.27 -27.89
N ALA A 26 13.56 10.79 -28.51
CA ALA A 26 12.58 11.58 -27.78
C ALA A 26 12.03 10.60 -26.74
N GLY A 27 12.49 10.74 -25.50
CA GLY A 27 12.04 9.90 -24.40
C GLY A 27 10.51 9.91 -24.38
N THR A 28 9.90 8.75 -24.16
CA THR A 28 8.46 8.65 -24.00
C THR A 28 8.01 9.70 -22.97
N PRO A 29 7.08 10.61 -23.30
CA PRO A 29 6.65 11.62 -22.36
C PRO A 29 6.04 10.95 -21.13
N PHE A 30 6.33 11.48 -19.95
CA PHE A 30 5.78 10.98 -18.69
C PHE A 30 4.26 11.09 -18.73
N ALA A 31 3.57 9.98 -18.46
CA ALA A 31 2.12 10.04 -18.30
C ALA A 31 1.79 10.91 -17.08
N THR A 32 0.79 11.78 -17.21
CA THR A 32 0.41 12.68 -16.13
C THR A 32 -0.35 11.95 -15.03
N LEU A 33 -0.13 12.37 -13.79
CA LEU A 33 -0.93 12.03 -12.62
C LEU A 33 -1.34 13.35 -11.95
N THR A 34 -2.57 13.79 -12.15
CA THR A 34 -3.01 15.12 -11.71
C THR A 34 -3.65 15.05 -10.34
N ALA A 35 -3.04 15.67 -9.32
CA ALA A 35 -3.69 15.88 -8.03
C ALA A 35 -4.64 17.08 -8.13
N GLN A 36 -5.93 16.88 -7.87
CA GLN A 36 -6.96 17.92 -8.00
C GLN A 36 -8.18 17.63 -7.12
N GLN A 37 -9.02 18.64 -6.91
CA GLN A 37 -10.34 18.44 -6.30
C GLN A 37 -11.35 17.96 -7.36
N SER A 38 -12.26 17.07 -6.99
CA SER A 38 -13.32 16.53 -7.86
C SER A 38 -14.58 16.18 -7.06
N ASP A 39 -15.76 16.40 -7.64
CA ASP A 39 -17.03 15.99 -7.04
C ASP A 39 -17.41 14.58 -7.52
N VAL A 40 -17.40 13.62 -6.59
CA VAL A 40 -17.63 12.20 -6.84
C VAL A 40 -18.92 11.73 -6.16
N GLN A 41 -19.67 10.85 -6.82
CA GLN A 41 -20.86 10.23 -6.22
C GLN A 41 -20.44 9.05 -5.33
N LEU A 42 -20.07 9.35 -4.08
CA LEU A 42 -19.62 8.34 -3.11
C LEU A 42 -20.80 7.64 -2.40
N LEU A 43 -21.81 8.43 -2.03
CA LEU A 43 -23.04 7.96 -1.39
C LEU A 43 -24.06 7.48 -2.45
N PRO A 44 -25.09 6.71 -2.07
CA PRO A 44 -26.19 6.36 -2.96
C PRO A 44 -26.76 7.56 -3.72
N GLY A 45 -27.25 7.35 -4.94
CA GLY A 45 -27.60 8.44 -5.86
C GLY A 45 -28.71 9.41 -5.43
N ASN A 46 -29.39 9.13 -4.30
CA ASN A 46 -30.32 10.08 -3.67
C ASN A 46 -29.63 11.13 -2.79
N TYR A 47 -28.33 11.00 -2.54
CA TYR A 47 -27.48 12.00 -1.86
C TYR A 47 -26.73 12.86 -2.87
N GLY A 48 -26.33 14.06 -2.44
CA GLY A 48 -25.43 14.92 -3.22
C GLY A 48 -24.05 14.29 -3.43
N LYS A 49 -23.30 14.82 -4.40
CA LYS A 49 -21.89 14.44 -4.62
C LYS A 49 -21.02 14.91 -3.44
N THR A 50 -19.96 14.16 -3.18
CA THR A 50 -18.94 14.47 -2.17
C THR A 50 -17.73 15.09 -2.85
N SER A 51 -17.25 16.23 -2.32
CA SER A 51 -16.02 16.85 -2.80
C SER A 51 -14.80 16.08 -2.27
N LEU A 52 -14.08 15.42 -3.16
CA LEU A 52 -12.89 14.63 -2.88
C LEU A 52 -11.62 15.31 -3.40
N TRP A 53 -10.46 14.86 -2.91
CA TRP A 53 -9.17 15.13 -3.52
C TRP A 53 -8.71 13.86 -4.21
N CYS A 54 -8.37 13.98 -5.49
CA CYS A 54 -8.29 12.85 -6.40
C CYS A 54 -7.02 12.92 -7.24
N PHE A 55 -6.55 11.74 -7.65
CA PHE A 55 -5.67 11.64 -8.81
C PHE A 55 -6.52 11.43 -10.07
N ASP A 56 -6.33 12.30 -11.07
CA ASP A 56 -7.06 12.30 -12.35
C ASP A 56 -8.59 12.27 -12.22
N GLY A 57 -9.11 12.92 -11.18
CA GLY A 57 -10.54 13.19 -11.00
C GLY A 57 -11.37 12.08 -10.34
N GLY A 58 -10.75 10.95 -9.97
CA GLY A 58 -11.39 9.86 -9.23
C GLY A 58 -10.69 9.50 -7.91
N SER A 59 -11.43 8.87 -7.00
CA SER A 59 -10.89 8.18 -5.83
C SER A 59 -11.54 6.80 -5.74
N PRO A 60 -10.79 5.70 -5.88
CA PRO A 60 -9.35 5.68 -6.15
C PRO A 60 -8.95 6.36 -7.47
N GLY A 61 -7.71 6.81 -7.53
CA GLY A 61 -7.06 7.28 -8.74
C GLY A 61 -6.84 6.17 -9.78
N PRO A 62 -6.28 6.51 -10.95
CA PRO A 62 -6.09 5.55 -12.04
C PRO A 62 -5.21 4.36 -11.62
N GLU A 63 -5.67 3.16 -11.91
CA GLU A 63 -4.85 1.97 -11.75
C GLU A 63 -3.63 2.04 -12.68
N ILE A 64 -2.44 1.88 -12.10
CA ILE A 64 -1.18 1.81 -12.85
C ILE A 64 -0.77 0.34 -12.94
N ARG A 65 -0.74 -0.21 -14.16
CA ARG A 65 -0.22 -1.56 -14.42
C ARG A 65 1.10 -1.49 -15.16
N VAL A 66 2.06 -2.32 -14.74
CA VAL A 66 3.39 -2.42 -15.33
C VAL A 66 3.94 -3.82 -15.13
N ALA A 67 4.63 -4.39 -16.12
CA ALA A 67 5.27 -5.70 -15.97
C ALA A 67 6.43 -5.64 -14.96
N GLN A 68 6.70 -6.74 -14.27
CA GLN A 68 7.90 -6.90 -13.43
C GLN A 68 9.18 -6.55 -14.20
N GLY A 69 10.06 -5.77 -13.58
CA GLY A 69 11.26 -5.20 -14.20
C GLY A 69 10.98 -4.04 -15.16
N GLY A 70 9.71 -3.67 -15.37
CA GLY A 70 9.29 -2.51 -16.13
C GLY A 70 9.54 -1.19 -15.38
N ARG A 71 9.21 -0.07 -16.03
CA ARG A 71 9.48 1.28 -15.52
C ARG A 71 8.19 2.07 -15.36
N VAL A 72 8.01 2.69 -14.20
CA VAL A 72 6.93 3.64 -13.94
C VAL A 72 7.47 5.04 -14.20
N GLN A 73 6.86 5.73 -15.17
CA GLN A 73 7.16 7.13 -15.50
C GLN A 73 5.88 7.95 -15.35
N ARG A 74 5.81 8.76 -14.29
CA ARG A 74 4.64 9.58 -13.94
C ARG A 74 5.03 11.01 -13.59
N ARG A 75 4.41 11.98 -14.28
CA ARG A 75 4.51 13.40 -13.93
C ARG A 75 3.36 13.76 -13.01
N LEU A 76 3.65 13.91 -11.72
CA LEU A 76 2.72 14.52 -10.78
C LEU A 76 2.51 15.98 -11.20
N VAL A 77 1.25 16.38 -11.37
CA VAL A 77 0.86 17.78 -11.60
C VAL A 77 -0.05 18.18 -10.45
N ASN A 78 0.40 19.13 -9.63
CA ASN A 78 -0.37 19.58 -8.49
C ASN A 78 -1.31 20.73 -8.90
N ARG A 79 -2.59 20.41 -9.17
CA ARG A 79 -3.67 21.40 -9.35
C ARG A 79 -4.51 21.58 -8.09
N PHE A 80 -3.98 21.14 -6.96
CA PHE A 80 -4.61 21.26 -5.67
C PHE A 80 -4.11 22.50 -4.92
N SER A 81 -4.86 22.98 -3.92
CA SER A 81 -4.55 24.21 -3.19
C SER A 81 -3.46 24.05 -2.13
N GLN A 82 -2.99 22.83 -1.89
CA GLN A 82 -1.93 22.52 -0.93
C GLN A 82 -0.78 21.79 -1.60
N GLY A 83 0.42 21.90 -1.03
CA GLY A 83 1.55 21.08 -1.44
C GLY A 83 1.25 19.59 -1.29
N THR A 84 1.80 18.76 -2.17
CA THR A 84 1.62 17.30 -2.15
C THR A 84 2.89 16.58 -2.61
N SER A 85 2.90 15.27 -2.49
CA SER A 85 3.90 14.36 -3.06
C SER A 85 3.27 12.97 -3.16
N THR A 86 3.84 12.08 -3.97
CA THR A 86 3.32 10.72 -4.12
C THR A 86 4.34 9.71 -3.60
N HIS A 87 3.95 8.93 -2.59
CA HIS A 87 4.69 7.75 -2.15
C HIS A 87 4.19 6.50 -2.90
N TRP A 88 5.12 5.60 -3.21
CA TRP A 88 4.89 4.35 -3.94
C TRP A 88 4.99 3.18 -2.96
N HIS A 89 3.89 2.96 -2.25
CA HIS A 89 3.85 2.12 -1.07
C HIS A 89 4.29 0.69 -1.36
N GLY A 90 5.38 0.29 -0.69
CA GLY A 90 5.95 -1.05 -0.76
C GLY A 90 6.89 -1.29 -1.94
N ILE A 91 7.12 -0.33 -2.86
CA ILE A 91 8.08 -0.57 -3.94
C ILE A 91 9.51 -0.31 -3.45
N ARG A 92 10.42 -1.25 -3.72
CA ARG A 92 11.86 -1.11 -3.47
C ARG A 92 12.54 -0.30 -4.59
N ILE A 93 12.40 1.03 -4.51
CA ILE A 93 12.88 1.98 -5.52
C ILE A 93 14.10 2.78 -5.04
N ASP A 94 14.64 3.62 -5.92
CA ASP A 94 15.63 4.63 -5.56
C ASP A 94 15.04 5.60 -4.54
N ASN A 95 15.80 5.92 -3.48
CA ASN A 95 15.32 6.76 -2.38
C ASN A 95 14.80 8.13 -2.84
N ALA A 96 15.38 8.73 -3.88
CA ALA A 96 14.94 10.00 -4.45
C ALA A 96 13.53 9.96 -5.07
N MET A 97 12.98 8.76 -5.33
CA MET A 97 11.64 8.57 -5.89
C MET A 97 10.62 8.16 -4.82
N ASP A 98 11.01 8.07 -3.55
CA ASP A 98 10.17 7.55 -2.46
C ASP A 98 9.01 8.46 -2.07
N GLY A 99 9.02 9.75 -2.43
CA GLY A 99 7.84 10.59 -2.23
C GLY A 99 7.71 11.28 -0.87
N VAL A 100 8.68 11.14 0.04
CA VAL A 100 8.58 11.70 1.40
C VAL A 100 8.97 13.17 1.40
N SER A 101 7.96 14.04 1.46
CA SER A 101 8.14 15.50 1.50
C SER A 101 9.05 15.92 2.67
N GLY A 102 10.12 16.65 2.37
CA GLY A 102 11.10 17.13 3.34
C GLY A 102 12.17 16.12 3.75
N LEU A 103 12.13 14.89 3.21
CA LEU A 103 13.16 13.87 3.45
C LEU A 103 13.84 13.41 2.16
N THR A 104 13.06 12.90 1.21
CA THR A 104 13.59 12.34 -0.05
C THR A 104 13.37 13.24 -1.25
N GLN A 105 12.42 14.17 -1.14
CA GLN A 105 12.18 15.23 -2.12
C GLN A 105 11.58 16.47 -1.44
N ASP A 106 11.65 17.61 -2.14
CA ASP A 106 10.84 18.77 -1.78
C ASP A 106 9.35 18.49 -2.03
N VAL A 107 8.50 19.18 -1.27
CA VAL A 107 7.05 19.16 -1.49
C VAL A 107 6.73 19.80 -2.85
N VAL A 108 5.82 19.20 -3.61
CA VAL A 108 5.34 19.75 -4.89
C VAL A 108 4.27 20.78 -4.59
N GLN A 109 4.58 22.06 -4.73
CA GLN A 109 3.63 23.14 -4.42
C GLN A 109 2.49 23.21 -5.45
N PRO A 110 1.39 23.94 -5.17
CA PRO A 110 0.36 24.21 -6.15
C PRO A 110 0.94 24.77 -7.46
N GLU A 111 0.43 24.28 -8.59
CA GLU A 111 0.89 24.56 -9.96
C GLU A 111 2.29 24.02 -10.32
N GLU A 112 2.96 23.32 -9.40
CA GLU A 112 4.24 22.66 -9.67
C GLU A 112 4.06 21.20 -10.13
N THR A 113 5.17 20.62 -10.57
CA THR A 113 5.21 19.25 -11.06
C THR A 113 6.44 18.49 -10.54
N PHE A 114 6.33 17.17 -10.45
CA PHE A 114 7.46 16.29 -10.15
C PHE A 114 7.42 15.06 -11.06
N ASP A 115 8.59 14.65 -11.55
CA ASP A 115 8.73 13.49 -12.43
C ASP A 115 9.23 12.28 -11.63
N TYR A 116 8.36 11.30 -11.43
CA TYR A 116 8.71 10.01 -10.85
C TYR A 116 9.15 9.04 -11.94
N ASP A 117 10.37 8.51 -11.83
CA ASP A 117 10.97 7.58 -12.79
C ASP A 117 11.75 6.47 -12.08
N PHE A 118 11.17 5.28 -11.99
CA PHE A 118 11.77 4.15 -11.29
C PHE A 118 11.38 2.81 -11.92
N THR A 119 12.22 1.80 -11.67
CA THR A 119 11.95 0.41 -12.06
C THR A 119 11.17 -0.29 -10.95
N VAL A 120 10.28 -1.20 -11.32
CA VAL A 120 9.50 -2.04 -10.39
C VAL A 120 10.07 -3.46 -10.36
N PRO A 121 10.91 -3.82 -9.38
CA PRO A 121 11.59 -5.13 -9.39
C PRO A 121 10.66 -6.31 -9.02
N ASP A 122 9.58 -6.04 -8.31
CA ASP A 122 8.78 -7.05 -7.64
C ASP A 122 7.36 -7.11 -8.19
N ALA A 123 6.95 -8.28 -8.68
CA ALA A 123 5.56 -8.52 -9.06
C ALA A 123 4.67 -8.53 -7.82
N GLY A 124 3.44 -8.05 -7.93
CA GLY A 124 2.49 -8.04 -6.83
C GLY A 124 1.58 -6.82 -6.78
N THR A 125 0.86 -6.71 -5.67
CA THR A 125 -0.11 -5.65 -5.41
C THR A 125 0.48 -4.57 -4.52
N TYR A 126 0.63 -3.40 -5.11
CA TYR A 126 1.09 -2.18 -4.46
C TYR A 126 0.07 -1.07 -4.66
N TRP A 127 0.36 0.09 -4.10
CA TRP A 127 -0.50 1.25 -4.23
C TRP A 127 0.35 2.50 -4.11
N TYR A 128 -0.24 3.63 -4.44
CA TYR A 128 0.41 4.93 -4.33
C TYR A 128 -0.55 5.89 -3.64
N HIS A 129 0.00 6.84 -2.88
CA HIS A 129 -0.81 7.80 -2.15
C HIS A 129 -0.08 9.09 -1.86
N ALA A 130 -0.84 10.12 -1.49
CA ALA A 130 -0.27 11.38 -1.03
C ALA A 130 0.62 11.17 0.21
N HIS A 131 1.81 11.77 0.22
CA HIS A 131 2.76 11.73 1.34
C HIS A 131 3.16 13.13 1.83
N ASN A 132 2.18 14.03 1.82
CA ASN A 132 2.22 15.29 2.55
C ASN A 132 0.88 15.47 3.28
N ARG A 133 0.90 15.79 4.58
CA ARG A 133 -0.30 15.86 5.43
C ARG A 133 -1.24 14.65 5.19
N SER A 134 -0.67 13.44 5.12
CA SER A 134 -1.33 12.25 4.59
C SER A 134 -2.64 11.92 5.30
N PHE A 135 -2.73 12.19 6.61
CA PHE A 135 -3.96 12.00 7.40
C PHE A 135 -5.19 12.73 6.83
N GLU A 136 -4.98 13.86 6.16
CA GLU A 136 -6.03 14.59 5.45
C GLU A 136 -6.06 14.24 3.97
N GLN A 137 -4.92 14.29 3.27
CA GLN A 137 -4.88 14.10 1.81
C GLN A 137 -5.37 12.72 1.39
N VAL A 138 -4.95 11.66 2.08
CA VAL A 138 -5.43 10.29 1.84
C VAL A 138 -6.87 10.15 2.31
N GLY A 139 -7.23 10.70 3.48
CA GLY A 139 -8.59 10.69 4.00
C GLY A 139 -9.61 11.45 3.14
N ARG A 140 -9.15 12.19 2.12
CA ARG A 140 -9.97 12.85 1.10
C ARG A 140 -9.90 12.19 -0.28
N GLY A 141 -9.05 11.17 -0.48
CA GLY A 141 -9.06 10.32 -1.67
C GLY A 141 -7.78 10.32 -2.53
N LEU A 142 -6.67 10.93 -2.09
CA LEU A 142 -5.44 10.96 -2.89
C LEU A 142 -4.65 9.64 -2.77
N TYR A 143 -5.16 8.59 -3.41
CA TYR A 143 -4.51 7.28 -3.53
C TYR A 143 -4.97 6.52 -4.77
N GLY A 144 -4.27 5.46 -5.16
CA GLY A 144 -4.65 4.54 -6.25
C GLY A 144 -3.81 3.27 -6.25
N ALA A 145 -4.17 2.30 -7.09
CA ALA A 145 -3.46 1.01 -7.17
C ALA A 145 -2.26 1.06 -8.12
N LEU A 146 -1.20 0.35 -7.74
CA LEU A 146 -0.04 0.05 -8.58
C LEU A 146 0.11 -1.47 -8.64
N ILE A 147 -0.20 -2.06 -9.79
CA ILE A 147 -0.07 -3.50 -10.02
C ILE A 147 1.18 -3.76 -10.83
N VAL A 148 2.09 -4.55 -10.25
CA VAL A 148 3.25 -5.06 -10.96
C VAL A 148 2.94 -6.48 -11.41
N GLU A 149 2.79 -6.68 -12.72
CA GLU A 149 2.33 -7.93 -13.29
C GLU A 149 3.46 -8.98 -13.30
N GLU A 150 3.11 -10.20 -12.90
CA GLU A 150 4.00 -11.36 -13.04
C GLU A 150 4.30 -11.63 -14.53
N ALA A 151 5.49 -12.14 -14.83
CA ALA A 151 5.87 -12.49 -16.19
C ALA A 151 5.09 -13.71 -16.74
N GLU A 152 4.73 -14.63 -15.85
CA GLU A 152 4.07 -15.89 -16.20
C GLU A 152 2.56 -15.80 -15.98
N PRO A 153 1.74 -16.29 -16.92
CA PRO A 153 0.29 -16.30 -16.75
C PRO A 153 -0.13 -17.23 -15.61
N LEU A 154 -1.12 -16.79 -14.83
CA LEU A 154 -1.70 -17.58 -13.74
C LEU A 154 -2.92 -18.37 -14.23
N ASP A 155 -3.18 -19.52 -13.61
CA ASP A 155 -4.43 -20.27 -13.80
C ASP A 155 -5.58 -19.56 -13.06
N ILE A 156 -6.07 -18.48 -13.65
CA ILE A 156 -7.22 -17.69 -13.19
C ILE A 156 -8.09 -17.33 -14.40
N ASP A 157 -9.38 -17.10 -14.19
CA ASP A 157 -10.28 -16.63 -15.25
C ASP A 157 -10.28 -15.11 -15.35
N ARG A 158 -10.20 -14.43 -14.21
CA ARG A 158 -10.24 -12.97 -14.11
C ARG A 158 -9.54 -12.48 -12.84
N GLU A 159 -9.13 -11.22 -12.87
CA GLU A 159 -8.59 -10.51 -11.73
C GLU A 159 -9.45 -9.28 -11.41
N GLU A 160 -9.60 -8.98 -10.13
CA GLU A 160 -10.25 -7.76 -9.61
C GLU A 160 -9.33 -7.08 -8.59
N VAL A 161 -9.09 -5.78 -8.77
CA VAL A 161 -8.44 -4.93 -7.77
C VAL A 161 -9.51 -4.28 -6.92
N LEU A 162 -9.41 -4.47 -5.60
CA LEU A 162 -10.40 -4.05 -4.62
C LEU A 162 -9.71 -3.18 -3.57
N ILE A 163 -9.91 -1.87 -3.67
CA ILE A 163 -9.38 -0.89 -2.72
C ILE A 163 -10.48 -0.56 -1.71
N LEU A 164 -10.26 -0.99 -0.48
CA LEU A 164 -11.16 -0.82 0.66
C LEU A 164 -10.82 0.48 1.37
N ASP A 165 -11.84 1.27 1.67
CA ASP A 165 -11.69 2.53 2.39
C ASP A 165 -12.93 2.82 3.26
N ASP A 166 -12.76 3.72 4.22
CA ASP A 166 -13.83 4.28 5.02
C ASP A 166 -13.78 5.80 5.12
N TRP A 167 -14.95 6.42 5.04
CA TRP A 167 -15.12 7.87 4.94
C TRP A 167 -15.92 8.38 6.12
N LEU A 168 -15.43 9.40 6.82
CA LEU A 168 -16.22 10.09 7.84
C LEU A 168 -17.06 11.17 7.18
N ILE A 169 -18.27 10.80 6.80
CA ILE A 169 -19.24 11.64 6.09
C ILE A 169 -20.20 12.28 7.09
N ASP A 170 -20.46 13.57 6.91
CA ASP A 170 -21.61 14.25 7.49
C ASP A 170 -22.88 13.84 6.74
N PRO A 171 -23.82 13.12 7.37
CA PRO A 171 -25.02 12.61 6.71
C PRO A 171 -25.99 13.71 6.26
N GLU A 172 -25.89 14.92 6.82
CA GLU A 172 -26.76 16.05 6.43
C GLU A 172 -26.29 16.70 5.13
N THR A 173 -24.98 16.76 4.91
CA THR A 173 -24.36 17.49 3.78
C THR A 173 -23.78 16.60 2.70
N ALA A 174 -23.68 15.29 2.96
CA ALA A 174 -22.98 14.32 2.11
C ALA A 174 -21.50 14.67 1.85
N GLN A 175 -20.91 15.51 2.71
CA GLN A 175 -19.50 15.91 2.63
C GLN A 175 -18.64 15.16 3.65
N ILE A 176 -17.34 15.04 3.36
CA ILE A 176 -16.36 14.61 4.36
C ILE A 176 -16.32 15.65 5.47
N LYS A 177 -16.38 15.18 6.73
CA LYS A 177 -16.24 16.05 7.89
C LYS A 177 -14.86 16.70 7.91
N ASP A 178 -14.80 18.03 8.04
CA ASP A 178 -13.55 18.82 7.88
C ASP A 178 -12.72 18.94 9.18
N ASP A 179 -12.99 18.12 10.18
CA ASP A 179 -12.30 18.14 11.49
C ASP A 179 -11.03 17.28 11.51
N PHE A 180 -10.30 17.22 10.40
CA PHE A 180 -9.01 16.53 10.35
C PHE A 180 -8.05 17.13 11.39
N GLY A 181 -7.36 16.28 12.14
CA GLY A 181 -6.51 16.70 13.26
C GLY A 181 -7.28 16.93 14.57
N ALA A 182 -8.54 16.51 14.68
CA ALA A 182 -9.24 16.47 15.96
C ALA A 182 -8.41 15.70 17.01
N PRO A 183 -8.27 16.21 18.25
CA PRO A 183 -7.47 15.56 19.28
C PRO A 183 -7.85 14.11 19.57
N HIS A 184 -9.12 13.75 19.40
CA HIS A 184 -9.58 12.36 19.53
C HIS A 184 -8.90 11.46 18.49
N ASP A 185 -8.96 11.82 17.19
CA ASP A 185 -8.34 11.08 16.10
C ASP A 185 -6.82 11.02 16.23
N LEU A 186 -6.19 12.10 16.71
CA LEU A 186 -4.75 12.18 16.92
C LEU A 186 -4.25 11.35 18.11
N SER A 187 -5.13 10.90 19.03
CA SER A 187 -4.72 10.26 20.30
C SER A 187 -5.37 8.90 20.58
N HIS A 188 -6.33 8.46 19.77
CA HIS A 188 -7.06 7.19 19.97
C HIS A 188 -6.74 6.16 18.89
N ALA A 189 -7.75 5.60 18.22
CA ALA A 189 -7.62 4.55 17.21
C ALA A 189 -7.47 5.12 15.78
N GLY A 190 -7.18 6.41 15.66
CA GLY A 190 -7.22 7.16 14.42
C GLY A 190 -8.61 7.58 13.96
N ARG A 191 -8.67 8.14 12.74
CA ARG A 191 -9.92 8.60 12.11
C ARG A 191 -10.64 7.43 11.47
N ILE A 192 -11.81 7.09 12.01
CA ILE A 192 -12.64 5.99 11.55
C ILE A 192 -13.93 6.55 10.94
N GLY A 193 -14.17 6.22 9.68
CA GLY A 193 -15.33 6.61 8.89
C GLY A 193 -16.60 5.82 9.20
N ASN A 194 -17.73 6.40 8.80
CA ASN A 194 -19.08 5.85 8.93
C ASN A 194 -19.64 5.30 7.61
N LEU A 195 -18.98 5.57 6.47
CA LEU A 195 -19.32 5.02 5.17
C LEU A 195 -18.18 4.13 4.67
N LEU A 196 -18.48 2.88 4.33
CA LEU A 196 -17.52 1.93 3.76
C LEU A 196 -17.69 1.87 2.25
N THR A 197 -16.57 1.80 1.54
CA THR A 197 -16.56 1.66 0.09
C THR A 197 -15.52 0.66 -0.37
N THR A 198 -15.78 0.04 -1.52
CA THR A 198 -14.77 -0.66 -2.30
C THR A 198 -14.68 0.03 -3.66
N ASN A 199 -13.47 0.43 -4.08
CA ASN A 199 -13.24 1.19 -5.32
C ASN A 199 -14.10 2.47 -5.41
N GLY A 200 -14.25 3.18 -4.28
CA GLY A 200 -15.06 4.42 -4.22
C GLY A 200 -16.56 4.21 -4.42
N THR A 201 -17.02 2.96 -4.37
CA THR A 201 -18.43 2.59 -4.55
C THR A 201 -19.00 2.00 -3.27
N PHE A 202 -20.13 2.54 -2.81
CA PHE A 202 -20.92 1.96 -1.73
C PHE A 202 -21.60 0.68 -2.22
N ASN A 203 -21.54 -0.40 -1.42
CA ASN A 203 -22.11 -1.72 -1.74
C ASN A 203 -21.73 -2.21 -3.14
N LEU A 204 -20.43 -2.29 -3.43
CA LEU A 204 -19.94 -2.77 -4.72
C LEU A 204 -20.48 -4.18 -5.02
N GLY A 205 -21.24 -4.30 -6.11
CA GLY A 205 -21.70 -5.55 -6.68
C GLY A 205 -20.98 -5.84 -7.98
N LEU A 206 -20.45 -7.04 -8.11
CA LEU A 206 -19.79 -7.56 -9.31
C LEU A 206 -20.54 -8.79 -9.81
N SER A 207 -20.51 -9.05 -11.11
CA SER A 207 -20.99 -10.34 -11.63
C SER A 207 -19.88 -11.39 -11.53
N ALA A 208 -20.26 -12.62 -11.22
CA ALA A 208 -19.39 -13.78 -11.20
C ALA A 208 -20.06 -14.98 -11.87
N ARG A 209 -19.25 -15.98 -12.20
CA ARG A 209 -19.73 -17.25 -12.76
C ARG A 209 -19.42 -18.39 -11.82
N LYS A 210 -20.30 -19.38 -11.75
CA LYS A 210 -20.06 -20.57 -10.92
C LYS A 210 -18.81 -21.31 -11.40
N ASN A 211 -17.96 -21.74 -10.47
CA ASN A 211 -16.62 -22.32 -10.70
C ASN A 211 -15.64 -21.38 -11.42
N GLU A 212 -15.91 -20.07 -11.46
CA GLU A 212 -14.92 -19.09 -11.90
C GLU A 212 -13.82 -18.96 -10.84
N ARG A 213 -12.57 -18.90 -11.27
CA ARG A 213 -11.41 -18.62 -10.44
C ARG A 213 -11.01 -17.16 -10.59
N LEU A 214 -11.16 -16.40 -9.51
CA LEU A 214 -10.84 -14.99 -9.44
C LEU A 214 -9.53 -14.79 -8.68
N ARG A 215 -8.66 -13.90 -9.17
CA ARG A 215 -7.64 -13.26 -8.32
C ARG A 215 -8.22 -11.97 -7.77
N LEU A 216 -8.32 -11.87 -6.45
CA LEU A 216 -8.79 -10.67 -5.77
C LEU A 216 -7.59 -10.00 -5.11
N ARG A 217 -7.24 -8.79 -5.55
CA ARG A 217 -6.15 -7.98 -5.00
C ARG A 217 -6.72 -6.94 -4.04
N LEU A 218 -6.70 -7.24 -2.75
CA LEU A 218 -7.29 -6.38 -1.73
C LEU A 218 -6.25 -5.40 -1.21
N ILE A 219 -6.62 -4.12 -1.14
CA ILE A 219 -5.79 -3.03 -0.65
C ILE A 219 -6.57 -2.29 0.43
N ASN A 220 -6.00 -2.13 1.62
CA ASN A 220 -6.60 -1.25 2.63
C ASN A 220 -6.00 0.16 2.54
N ALA A 221 -6.76 1.09 1.97
CA ALA A 221 -6.41 2.51 1.87
C ALA A 221 -6.97 3.36 3.02
N ALA A 222 -7.67 2.76 3.98
CA ALA A 222 -8.29 3.47 5.09
C ALA A 222 -7.27 4.18 5.97
N ASN A 223 -7.70 5.32 6.51
CA ASN A 223 -6.85 6.17 7.34
C ASN A 223 -6.39 5.46 8.63
N ALA A 224 -7.28 4.65 9.22
CA ALA A 224 -6.99 3.93 10.46
C ALA A 224 -7.77 2.61 10.66
N ARG A 225 -8.76 2.31 9.82
CA ARG A 225 -9.59 1.11 9.99
C ARG A 225 -8.82 -0.16 9.67
N ASN A 226 -8.86 -1.11 10.60
CA ASN A 226 -8.54 -2.50 10.31
C ASN A 226 -9.81 -3.19 9.76
N PHE A 227 -9.74 -3.74 8.55
CA PHE A 227 -10.80 -4.58 8.01
C PHE A 227 -10.64 -6.01 8.53
N GLN A 228 -11.75 -6.66 8.88
CA GLN A 228 -11.80 -8.05 9.30
C GLN A 228 -12.68 -8.77 8.30
N LEU A 229 -12.07 -9.55 7.41
CA LEU A 229 -12.67 -9.99 6.17
C LEU A 229 -12.90 -11.51 6.15
N GLY A 230 -14.06 -11.94 5.69
CA GLY A 230 -14.39 -13.35 5.48
C GLY A 230 -14.80 -13.64 4.04
N LEU A 231 -14.91 -14.93 3.73
CA LEU A 231 -15.38 -15.42 2.44
C LEU A 231 -16.66 -16.22 2.64
N GLU A 232 -17.70 -15.89 1.88
CA GLU A 232 -18.96 -16.64 1.85
C GLU A 232 -19.35 -16.90 0.39
N GLY A 233 -19.75 -18.13 0.06
CA GLY A 233 -19.98 -18.51 -1.35
C GLY A 233 -18.72 -18.50 -2.23
N LEU A 234 -17.54 -18.26 -1.63
CA LEU A 234 -16.21 -18.28 -2.23
C LEU A 234 -15.34 -19.28 -1.47
N ASP A 235 -14.54 -20.06 -2.18
CA ASP A 235 -13.55 -20.97 -1.60
C ASP A 235 -12.14 -20.49 -1.95
N GLY A 236 -11.38 -20.01 -0.96
CA GLY A 236 -10.23 -19.12 -1.21
C GLY A 236 -8.92 -19.49 -0.54
N TRP A 237 -7.83 -18.99 -1.12
CA TRP A 237 -6.47 -19.09 -0.60
C TRP A 237 -5.77 -17.73 -0.67
N ALA A 238 -5.10 -17.34 0.41
CA ALA A 238 -4.13 -16.27 0.37
C ALA A 238 -2.88 -16.75 -0.39
N VAL A 239 -2.42 -15.97 -1.36
CA VAL A 239 -1.28 -16.32 -2.22
C VAL A 239 -0.14 -15.31 -2.17
N ALA A 240 -0.43 -14.07 -1.77
CA ALA A 240 0.59 -13.05 -1.47
C ALA A 240 0.11 -12.11 -0.37
N LEU A 241 1.07 -11.50 0.33
CA LEU A 241 0.86 -10.51 1.37
C LEU A 241 1.76 -9.30 1.07
N ASP A 242 1.20 -8.09 1.07
CA ASP A 242 1.93 -6.84 0.82
C ASP A 242 2.81 -6.88 -0.45
N GLY A 243 2.28 -7.45 -1.53
CA GLY A 243 2.97 -7.60 -2.81
C GLY A 243 3.97 -8.77 -2.85
N MET A 244 4.19 -9.49 -1.74
CA MET A 244 5.14 -10.60 -1.67
C MET A 244 4.45 -11.97 -1.70
N PRO A 245 4.73 -12.80 -2.71
CA PRO A 245 4.28 -14.19 -2.80
C PRO A 245 4.55 -15.00 -1.53
N LEU A 246 3.56 -15.79 -1.13
CA LEU A 246 3.73 -16.79 -0.07
C LEU A 246 4.44 -18.03 -0.62
N ALA A 247 5.25 -18.68 0.22
CA ALA A 247 5.93 -19.93 -0.13
C ALA A 247 4.96 -21.06 -0.54
N ALA A 248 3.74 -21.04 0.00
CA ALA A 248 2.64 -21.87 -0.42
C ALA A 248 1.31 -21.12 -0.17
N PRO A 249 0.27 -21.34 -1.02
CA PRO A 249 -1.06 -20.79 -0.77
C PRO A 249 -1.63 -21.26 0.56
N ILE A 250 -2.15 -20.31 1.35
CA ILE A 250 -2.73 -20.59 2.67
C ILE A 250 -4.25 -20.56 2.52
N LYS A 251 -4.93 -21.67 2.85
CA LYS A 251 -6.38 -21.74 2.80
C LYS A 251 -7.00 -20.73 3.77
N VAL A 252 -7.97 -19.96 3.30
CA VAL A 252 -8.74 -19.03 4.14
C VAL A 252 -9.90 -19.79 4.75
N THR A 253 -9.77 -20.12 6.04
CA THR A 253 -10.84 -20.78 6.82
C THR A 253 -11.42 -19.90 7.91
N GLU A 254 -10.72 -18.82 8.27
CA GLU A 254 -11.09 -17.90 9.33
C GLU A 254 -11.02 -16.45 8.83
N PRO A 255 -11.71 -15.50 9.48
CA PRO A 255 -11.63 -14.10 9.11
C PRO A 255 -10.19 -13.55 9.15
N MET A 256 -9.79 -12.89 8.09
CA MET A 256 -8.48 -12.28 7.92
C MET A 256 -8.51 -10.82 8.40
N ILE A 257 -7.43 -10.35 9.02
CA ILE A 257 -7.29 -8.92 9.35
C ILE A 257 -6.43 -8.26 8.26
N LEU A 258 -6.94 -7.17 7.69
CA LEU A 258 -6.23 -6.31 6.77
C LEU A 258 -6.09 -4.92 7.40
N ALA A 259 -4.93 -4.62 7.95
CA ALA A 259 -4.63 -3.32 8.57
C ALA A 259 -4.40 -2.21 7.52
N PRO A 260 -4.46 -0.92 7.88
CA PRO A 260 -4.10 0.17 6.98
C PRO A 260 -2.78 -0.12 6.26
N ALA A 261 -2.71 0.21 4.96
CA ALA A 261 -1.60 -0.06 4.05
C ALA A 261 -1.32 -1.53 3.69
N GLN A 262 -1.89 -2.51 4.39
CA GLN A 262 -1.66 -3.90 4.04
C GLN A 262 -2.40 -4.29 2.76
N ARG A 263 -1.83 -5.26 2.05
CA ARG A 263 -2.45 -5.90 0.89
C ARG A 263 -2.51 -7.40 1.07
N ILE A 264 -3.51 -8.01 0.47
CA ILE A 264 -3.63 -9.46 0.37
C ILE A 264 -4.14 -9.83 -1.01
N ASP A 265 -3.44 -10.74 -1.67
CA ASP A 265 -3.92 -11.37 -2.88
C ASP A 265 -4.56 -12.70 -2.52
N LEU A 266 -5.81 -12.86 -2.93
CA LEU A 266 -6.56 -14.10 -2.82
C LEU A 266 -6.72 -14.70 -4.20
N ILE A 267 -6.55 -16.01 -4.31
CA ILE A 267 -7.17 -16.78 -5.40
C ILE A 267 -8.40 -17.45 -4.81
N VAL A 268 -9.57 -17.22 -5.41
CA VAL A 268 -10.84 -17.75 -4.94
C VAL A 268 -11.58 -18.46 -6.07
N ASP A 269 -12.22 -19.57 -5.76
CA ASP A 269 -13.17 -20.24 -6.64
C ASP A 269 -14.59 -19.89 -6.19
N VAL A 270 -15.44 -19.48 -7.14
CA VAL A 270 -16.85 -19.17 -6.88
C VAL A 270 -17.62 -20.47 -6.70
N VAL A 271 -18.07 -20.74 -5.46
CA VAL A 271 -18.75 -22.01 -5.11
C VAL A 271 -20.26 -21.88 -4.97
N ALA A 272 -20.78 -20.67 -4.77
CA ALA A 272 -22.21 -20.38 -4.78
C ALA A 272 -22.91 -20.86 -6.08
N ASP A 273 -24.19 -21.20 -5.97
CA ASP A 273 -24.99 -21.65 -7.12
C ASP A 273 -25.44 -20.48 -8.01
N VAL A 274 -25.75 -20.79 -9.28
CA VAL A 274 -26.30 -19.79 -10.20
C VAL A 274 -27.64 -19.29 -9.65
N GLY A 275 -27.78 -17.97 -9.54
CA GLY A 275 -28.91 -17.31 -8.89
C GLY A 275 -28.69 -16.98 -7.41
N GLU A 276 -27.58 -17.43 -6.81
CA GLU A 276 -27.14 -17.02 -5.46
C GLU A 276 -26.11 -15.89 -5.53
N THR A 277 -25.75 -15.38 -4.35
CA THR A 277 -24.68 -14.39 -4.19
C THR A 277 -23.52 -14.98 -3.38
N ALA A 278 -22.31 -14.60 -3.75
CA ALA A 278 -21.12 -14.81 -2.95
C ALA A 278 -20.61 -13.46 -2.42
N HIS A 279 -19.82 -13.48 -1.35
CA HIS A 279 -19.44 -12.26 -0.64
C HIS A 279 -17.99 -12.31 -0.16
N ILE A 280 -17.31 -11.17 -0.27
CA ILE A 280 -16.33 -10.79 0.75
C ILE A 280 -17.14 -10.16 1.88
N LEU A 281 -17.11 -10.80 3.04
CA LEU A 281 -17.74 -10.30 4.26
C LEU A 281 -16.77 -9.38 4.98
N GLN A 282 -17.30 -8.39 5.67
CA GLN A 282 -16.60 -7.60 6.67
C GLN A 282 -17.32 -7.77 8.01
N PHE A 283 -16.56 -8.12 9.05
CA PHE A 283 -17.07 -8.30 10.39
C PHE A 283 -17.00 -6.97 11.17
N GLY A 284 -18.16 -6.52 11.65
CA GLY A 284 -18.28 -5.45 12.63
C GLY A 284 -18.17 -5.98 14.06
N ARG A 285 -18.53 -5.14 15.04
CA ARG A 285 -18.53 -5.55 16.46
C ARG A 285 -19.64 -6.54 16.81
N GLU A 286 -20.78 -6.44 16.12
CA GLU A 286 -22.00 -7.20 16.45
C GLU A 286 -22.49 -8.04 15.27
N GLU A 287 -22.25 -7.61 14.03
CA GLU A 287 -22.78 -8.23 12.82
C GLU A 287 -21.76 -8.24 11.68
N ALA A 288 -21.94 -9.17 10.73
CA ALA A 288 -21.21 -9.22 9.47
C ALA A 288 -22.03 -8.57 8.36
N PHE A 289 -21.37 -7.87 7.45
CA PHE A 289 -21.99 -7.26 6.27
C PHE A 289 -21.16 -7.54 5.02
N SER A 290 -21.77 -7.43 3.84
CA SER A 290 -21.04 -7.61 2.59
C SER A 290 -20.19 -6.38 2.29
N GLN A 291 -18.87 -6.59 2.16
CA GLN A 291 -17.93 -5.58 1.65
C GLN A 291 -17.95 -5.53 0.12
N VAL A 292 -18.05 -6.70 -0.51
CA VAL A 292 -18.24 -6.87 -1.96
C VAL A 292 -19.21 -8.02 -2.18
N THR A 293 -20.19 -7.81 -3.05
CA THR A 293 -21.13 -8.85 -3.49
C THR A 293 -20.74 -9.34 -4.88
N PHE A 294 -20.84 -10.65 -5.09
CA PHE A 294 -20.65 -11.31 -6.37
C PHE A 294 -21.96 -12.01 -6.76
N GLU A 295 -22.69 -11.45 -7.72
CA GLU A 295 -23.91 -12.03 -8.26
C GLU A 295 -23.55 -13.17 -9.22
N VAL A 296 -23.95 -14.41 -8.90
CA VAL A 296 -23.60 -15.57 -9.72
C VAL A 296 -24.64 -15.77 -10.82
N VAL A 297 -24.34 -15.24 -12.00
CA VAL A 297 -25.33 -15.12 -13.10
C VAL A 297 -25.35 -16.30 -14.06
N GLU A 298 -24.23 -17.02 -14.19
CA GLU A 298 -24.12 -18.16 -15.11
C GLU A 298 -23.00 -19.14 -14.69
N TRP A 299 -22.81 -20.19 -15.49
CA TRP A 299 -21.73 -21.16 -15.30
C TRP A 299 -20.44 -20.68 -15.99
N GLY A 300 -19.31 -20.76 -15.28
CA GLY A 300 -17.98 -20.50 -15.83
C GLY A 300 -17.36 -21.78 -16.37
N SER A 301 -16.78 -22.58 -15.47
CA SER A 301 -16.24 -23.91 -15.78
C SER A 301 -17.20 -25.03 -15.39
N LYS A 302 -17.18 -26.15 -16.14
CA LYS A 302 -17.92 -27.37 -15.77
C LYS A 302 -17.31 -28.11 -14.58
N ASN A 303 -16.00 -27.97 -14.37
CA ASN A 303 -15.26 -28.69 -13.33
C ASN A 303 -14.62 -27.69 -12.36
N ARG A 304 -14.57 -28.06 -11.08
CA ARG A 304 -13.72 -27.37 -10.10
C ARG A 304 -12.25 -27.63 -10.42
N ARG A 305 -11.41 -26.63 -10.16
CA ARG A 305 -9.96 -26.72 -10.24
C ARG A 305 -9.39 -27.20 -8.89
N ASP A 306 -8.20 -27.79 -8.91
CA ASP A 306 -7.45 -28.09 -7.69
C ASP A 306 -6.95 -26.78 -7.03
N ALA A 307 -6.47 -26.86 -5.79
CA ALA A 307 -5.90 -25.72 -5.09
C ALA A 307 -4.84 -24.99 -5.96
N PRO A 308 -4.78 -23.65 -5.92
CA PRO A 308 -3.84 -22.89 -6.73
C PRO A 308 -2.39 -23.25 -6.36
N LEU A 309 -1.49 -23.03 -7.31
CA LEU A 309 -0.05 -23.10 -7.06
C LEU A 309 0.44 -21.82 -6.39
N ALA A 310 1.62 -21.87 -5.77
CA ALA A 310 2.30 -20.68 -5.29
C ALA A 310 2.62 -19.73 -6.45
N LEU A 311 2.54 -18.43 -6.21
CA LEU A 311 2.98 -17.43 -7.19
C LEU A 311 4.51 -17.49 -7.34
N PRO A 312 5.07 -17.11 -8.50
CA PRO A 312 6.51 -16.99 -8.68
C PRO A 312 7.12 -16.04 -7.62
N PRO A 313 8.16 -16.43 -6.88
CA PRO A 313 8.72 -15.59 -5.83
C PRO A 313 9.45 -14.38 -6.43
N ASN A 314 9.37 -13.24 -5.72
CA ASN A 314 10.21 -12.07 -6.01
C ASN A 314 11.64 -12.28 -5.52
N ASP A 315 12.61 -11.62 -6.16
CA ASP A 315 14.01 -11.68 -5.77
C ASP A 315 14.26 -10.82 -4.53
N HIS A 316 14.45 -11.47 -3.39
CA HIS A 316 14.70 -10.81 -2.11
C HIS A 316 15.88 -11.45 -1.40
N ARG A 317 16.74 -10.62 -0.82
CA ARG A 317 17.87 -11.12 -0.05
C ARG A 317 17.38 -11.69 1.28
N MET A 318 17.71 -12.94 1.55
CA MET A 318 17.38 -13.59 2.81
C MET A 318 18.23 -13.02 3.95
N VAL A 319 17.58 -12.71 5.07
CA VAL A 319 18.24 -12.23 6.29
C VAL A 319 18.84 -13.40 7.07
N ASP A 320 20.07 -13.22 7.56
CA ASP A 320 20.69 -14.12 8.54
C ASP A 320 20.43 -13.61 9.95
N LEU A 321 19.55 -14.30 10.69
CA LEU A 321 19.21 -13.94 12.06
C LEU A 321 20.35 -14.10 13.06
N SER A 322 21.36 -14.94 12.76
CA SER A 322 22.49 -15.19 13.65
C SER A 322 23.53 -14.05 13.62
N GLU A 323 23.57 -13.30 12.51
CA GLU A 323 24.44 -12.14 12.30
C GLU A 323 23.67 -10.81 12.47
N ALA A 324 22.37 -10.87 12.79
CA ALA A 324 21.51 -9.70 12.80
C ALA A 324 21.85 -8.73 13.93
N THR A 325 22.01 -7.45 13.57
CA THR A 325 22.08 -6.36 14.55
C THR A 325 20.71 -6.14 15.16
N MET A 326 20.64 -6.19 16.49
CA MET A 326 19.41 -5.99 17.24
C MET A 326 19.10 -4.50 17.40
N LEU A 327 17.93 -4.08 16.92
CA LEU A 327 17.36 -2.77 17.16
C LEU A 327 16.12 -2.88 18.04
N SER A 328 15.70 -1.77 18.65
CA SER A 328 14.48 -1.73 19.45
C SER A 328 13.73 -0.42 19.24
N LEU A 329 12.41 -0.55 19.13
CA LEU A 329 11.46 0.55 19.01
C LEU A 329 10.31 0.32 19.99
N SER A 330 10.13 1.25 20.91
CA SER A 330 9.01 1.31 21.83
C SER A 330 8.00 2.32 21.33
N MET A 331 6.74 1.91 21.23
CA MET A 331 5.61 2.79 20.91
C MET A 331 4.91 3.18 22.19
N GLU A 332 4.86 4.48 22.46
CA GLU A 332 4.37 5.04 23.73
C GLU A 332 3.36 6.17 23.47
N GLY A 333 2.57 6.50 24.50
CA GLY A 333 1.61 7.61 24.45
C GLY A 333 0.19 7.18 24.13
N GLY A 334 -0.55 8.11 23.52
CA GLY A 334 -1.98 8.00 23.27
C GLY A 334 -2.85 8.25 24.49
N ALA A 335 -4.15 8.33 24.24
CA ALA A 335 -5.15 8.26 25.28
C ALA A 335 -5.01 6.94 26.07
N MET A 336 -5.18 7.01 27.39
CA MET A 336 -4.93 5.88 28.31
C MET A 336 -3.48 5.36 28.33
N GLY A 337 -2.55 6.04 27.65
CA GLY A 337 -1.12 5.75 27.67
C GLY A 337 -0.43 6.15 28.97
N ARG A 338 0.79 5.65 29.16
CA ARG A 338 1.61 5.88 30.37
C ARG A 338 2.72 6.93 30.17
N MET A 339 2.88 7.46 28.97
CA MET A 339 3.91 8.47 28.65
C MET A 339 3.76 9.71 29.54
N ARG A 340 4.84 10.10 30.22
CA ARG A 340 4.88 11.28 31.13
C ARG A 340 5.68 12.45 30.57
N SER A 341 6.54 12.18 29.60
CA SER A 341 7.42 13.15 28.95
C SER A 341 7.92 12.55 27.63
N ALA A 342 8.32 13.40 26.70
CA ALA A 342 9.02 12.99 25.49
C ALA A 342 10.05 14.05 25.08
N SER A 343 11.00 13.68 24.22
CA SER A 343 11.96 14.59 23.61
C SER A 343 11.32 15.28 22.41
N LEU A 344 11.37 16.62 22.42
CA LEU A 344 10.98 17.50 21.31
C LEU A 344 12.07 18.56 21.13
N GLY A 345 12.64 18.66 19.94
CA GLY A 345 13.78 19.55 19.64
C GLY A 345 15.05 19.19 20.41
N GLY A 346 15.21 17.92 20.80
CA GLY A 346 16.32 17.45 21.64
C GLY A 346 16.20 17.76 23.14
N GLU A 347 15.11 18.40 23.57
CA GLU A 347 14.83 18.68 24.98
C GLU A 347 13.73 17.75 25.52
N LEU A 348 13.92 17.21 26.72
CA LEU A 348 12.90 16.43 27.40
C LEU A 348 11.82 17.37 27.95
N LYS A 349 10.59 17.25 27.45
CA LYS A 349 9.45 18.07 27.85
C LYS A 349 8.38 17.22 28.55
N PRO A 350 7.68 17.77 29.58
CA PRO A 350 6.57 17.09 30.22
C PRO A 350 5.41 16.87 29.24
N ILE A 351 4.57 15.86 29.49
CA ILE A 351 3.49 15.46 28.58
C ILE A 351 2.53 16.60 28.20
N GLY A 352 2.31 17.58 29.10
CA GLY A 352 1.47 18.74 28.81
C GLY A 352 1.98 19.56 27.64
N GLU A 353 3.29 19.86 27.60
CA GLU A 353 3.93 20.59 26.51
C GLU A 353 3.99 19.77 25.22
N ILE A 354 4.17 18.46 25.33
CA ILE A 354 4.16 17.54 24.17
C ILE A 354 2.78 17.54 23.49
N VAL A 355 1.70 17.45 24.28
CA VAL A 355 0.32 17.49 23.79
C VAL A 355 -0.04 18.87 23.24
N GLU A 356 0.40 19.96 23.89
CA GLU A 356 0.20 21.32 23.39
C GLU A 356 0.89 21.54 22.03
N ALA A 357 2.04 20.89 21.80
CA ALA A 357 2.72 20.85 20.51
C ALA A 357 2.06 19.93 19.47
N GLY A 358 0.93 19.28 19.80
CA GLY A 358 0.17 18.43 18.88
C GLY A 358 0.65 16.99 18.80
N TYR A 359 1.60 16.58 19.64
CA TYR A 359 2.11 15.21 19.69
C TYR A 359 1.42 14.41 20.79
N PHE A 360 0.96 13.22 20.43
CA PHE A 360 0.27 12.31 21.36
C PHE A 360 1.01 10.99 21.52
N TRP A 361 1.88 10.66 20.55
CA TRP A 361 2.63 9.42 20.51
C TRP A 361 4.12 9.69 20.45
N SER A 362 4.93 8.67 20.75
CA SER A 362 6.36 8.73 20.49
C SER A 362 6.92 7.37 20.11
N PHE A 363 8.07 7.40 19.43
CA PHE A 363 8.96 6.25 19.31
C PHE A 363 10.19 6.45 20.17
N ASN A 364 10.45 5.52 21.09
CA ASN A 364 11.56 5.59 22.05
C ASN A 364 11.60 6.93 22.82
N GLY A 365 10.44 7.44 23.22
CA GLY A 365 10.31 8.74 23.87
C GLY A 365 10.68 9.95 23.02
N LYS A 366 10.74 9.87 21.68
CA LYS A 366 11.03 10.98 20.77
C LYS A 366 9.85 11.27 19.82
N VAL A 367 9.61 12.54 19.52
CA VAL A 367 8.50 12.98 18.63
C VAL A 367 8.96 13.76 17.39
N ASP A 368 10.27 14.00 17.24
CA ASP A 368 10.84 14.82 16.16
C ASP A 368 10.72 14.20 14.75
N GLY A 369 10.30 12.94 14.65
CA GLY A 369 10.01 12.29 13.37
C GLY A 369 11.19 12.29 12.40
N ILE A 370 10.94 12.75 11.18
CA ILE A 370 11.96 12.88 10.13
C ILE A 370 13.00 13.96 10.41
N ASN A 371 12.71 14.92 11.28
CA ASN A 371 13.64 16.00 11.65
C ASN A 371 14.59 15.59 12.79
N GLY A 372 14.28 14.50 13.49
CA GLY A 372 15.11 13.97 14.56
C GLY A 372 16.26 13.07 14.07
N ASP A 373 17.02 12.58 15.05
CA ASP A 373 18.02 11.53 14.82
C ASP A 373 17.34 10.25 14.29
N PRO A 374 17.99 9.55 13.34
CA PRO A 374 17.47 8.27 12.86
C PRO A 374 17.43 7.23 13.98
N LEU A 375 16.50 6.27 13.88
CA LEU A 375 16.46 5.09 14.75
C LEU A 375 17.79 4.32 14.69
N ALA A 376 18.34 4.18 13.48
CA ALA A 376 19.61 3.53 13.23
C ALA A 376 20.29 4.08 11.98
N ARG A 377 21.62 4.02 11.97
CA ARG A 377 22.46 4.15 10.78
C ARG A 377 23.07 2.78 10.53
N LEU A 378 22.85 2.24 9.35
CA LEU A 378 23.18 0.87 8.98
C LEU A 378 24.09 0.86 7.76
N GLU A 379 24.97 -0.13 7.70
CA GLU A 379 25.79 -0.39 6.52
C GLU A 379 24.96 -1.13 5.47
N ARG A 380 25.18 -0.81 4.19
CA ARG A 380 24.51 -1.53 3.10
C ARG A 380 24.79 -3.04 3.17
N GLY A 381 23.72 -3.83 3.21
CA GLY A 381 23.78 -5.29 3.28
C GLY A 381 23.85 -5.85 4.71
N GLN A 382 23.76 -5.01 5.73
CA GLN A 382 23.70 -5.42 7.13
C GLN A 382 22.40 -6.18 7.43
N ASN A 383 22.51 -7.32 8.12
CA ASN A 383 21.36 -8.05 8.66
C ASN A 383 20.82 -7.32 9.89
N VAL A 384 19.51 -7.10 9.96
CA VAL A 384 18.85 -6.37 11.05
C VAL A 384 17.70 -7.19 11.62
N ARG A 385 17.55 -7.15 12.94
CA ARG A 385 16.38 -7.64 13.66
C ARG A 385 15.85 -6.53 14.56
N LEU A 386 14.69 -5.99 14.22
CA LEU A 386 14.05 -4.89 14.94
C LEU A 386 12.95 -5.44 15.84
N LYS A 387 13.10 -5.24 17.15
CA LYS A 387 12.07 -5.53 18.15
C LYS A 387 11.18 -4.31 18.36
N MET A 388 9.90 -4.44 18.04
CA MET A 388 8.89 -3.42 18.25
C MET A 388 7.99 -3.79 19.44
N VAL A 389 7.83 -2.87 20.38
CA VAL A 389 6.99 -3.05 21.58
C VAL A 389 5.86 -2.04 21.54
N ASN A 390 4.61 -2.50 21.54
CA ASN A 390 3.44 -1.63 21.65
C ASN A 390 3.02 -1.47 23.12
N ASP A 391 3.50 -0.43 23.80
CA ASP A 391 3.10 -0.08 25.18
C ASP A 391 1.91 0.90 25.22
N THR A 392 1.13 0.97 24.15
CA THR A 392 -0.06 1.83 24.06
C THR A 392 -1.35 1.04 24.28
N ALA A 393 -2.48 1.74 24.36
CA ALA A 393 -3.81 1.12 24.43
C ALA A 393 -4.42 0.78 23.05
N PHE A 394 -3.72 1.10 21.95
CA PHE A 394 -4.27 1.03 20.59
C PHE A 394 -3.39 0.16 19.67
N PRO A 395 -3.99 -0.48 18.65
CA PRO A 395 -3.21 -1.17 17.63
C PRO A 395 -2.41 -0.17 16.77
N HIS A 396 -1.31 -0.62 16.16
CA HIS A 396 -0.50 0.18 15.23
C HIS A 396 -0.09 -0.67 14.03
N ALA A 397 -0.35 -0.17 12.81
CA ALA A 397 0.15 -0.76 11.58
C ALA A 397 1.51 -0.12 11.26
N MET A 398 2.62 -0.82 11.45
CA MET A 398 3.97 -0.29 11.27
C MET A 398 4.48 -0.57 9.86
N HIS A 399 4.79 0.49 9.13
CA HIS A 399 5.28 0.45 7.74
C HIS A 399 6.74 0.92 7.64
N LEU A 400 7.55 0.19 6.87
CA LEU A 400 8.92 0.55 6.52
C LEU A 400 9.02 0.81 5.01
N HIS A 401 9.51 1.99 4.65
CA HIS A 401 9.72 2.36 3.25
C HIS A 401 10.92 1.64 2.63
N GLY A 402 10.87 1.41 1.32
CA GLY A 402 11.99 0.97 0.48
C GLY A 402 12.54 -0.44 0.75
N ILE A 403 12.06 -1.13 1.78
CA ILE A 403 12.56 -2.42 2.27
C ILE A 403 11.37 -3.27 2.76
N HIS A 404 11.27 -4.51 2.26
CA HIS A 404 10.42 -5.53 2.88
C HIS A 404 11.17 -6.25 4.00
N PHE A 405 10.41 -6.74 4.97
CA PHE A 405 10.92 -7.46 6.13
C PHE A 405 10.12 -8.74 6.37
N HIS A 406 10.79 -9.75 6.92
CA HIS A 406 10.13 -10.91 7.47
C HIS A 406 9.58 -10.59 8.86
N GLU A 407 8.37 -11.03 9.15
CA GLU A 407 7.93 -11.17 10.54
C GLU A 407 8.67 -12.35 11.18
N VAL A 408 9.21 -12.19 12.38
CA VAL A 408 9.88 -13.28 13.11
C VAL A 408 8.84 -13.98 13.99
N ALA A 409 8.62 -15.27 13.75
CA ALA A 409 7.70 -16.08 14.53
C ALA A 409 8.25 -16.36 15.95
N GLU A 410 7.37 -16.74 16.89
CA GLU A 410 7.75 -17.00 18.29
C GLU A 410 8.81 -18.11 18.45
N ASN A 411 8.83 -19.07 17.54
CA ASN A 411 9.82 -20.14 17.47
C ASN A 411 11.17 -19.70 16.85
N GLY A 412 11.30 -18.42 16.47
CA GLY A 412 12.50 -17.84 15.87
C GLY A 412 12.65 -18.06 14.36
N THR A 413 11.65 -18.63 13.67
CA THR A 413 11.69 -18.79 12.21
C THR A 413 11.20 -17.54 11.49
N LEU A 414 11.69 -17.33 10.26
CA LEU A 414 11.19 -16.27 9.38
C LEU A 414 9.79 -16.62 8.86
N GLY A 415 8.84 -15.71 9.10
CA GLY A 415 7.51 -15.71 8.52
C GLY A 415 7.47 -15.05 7.14
N PRO A 416 6.28 -14.72 6.62
CA PRO A 416 6.14 -14.08 5.32
C PRO A 416 6.79 -12.70 5.28
N LEU A 417 7.22 -12.29 4.08
CA LEU A 417 7.64 -10.92 3.81
C LEU A 417 6.44 -9.98 3.85
N ARG A 418 6.67 -8.78 4.39
CA ARG A 418 5.73 -7.68 4.53
C ARG A 418 6.48 -6.37 4.35
N ASP A 419 5.77 -5.32 3.99
CA ASP A 419 6.25 -3.95 4.21
C ASP A 419 5.48 -3.27 5.35
N THR A 420 4.34 -3.84 5.75
CA THR A 420 3.48 -3.30 6.80
C THR A 420 3.04 -4.42 7.75
N THR A 421 3.26 -4.24 9.05
CA THR A 421 2.88 -5.21 10.09
C THR A 421 1.96 -4.62 11.14
N LEU A 422 1.00 -5.40 11.63
CA LEU A 422 0.05 -4.96 12.66
C LEU A 422 0.49 -5.41 14.05
N LEU A 423 0.68 -4.48 14.97
CA LEU A 423 0.88 -4.77 16.39
C LEU A 423 -0.38 -4.43 17.19
N GLN A 424 -0.95 -5.44 17.84
CA GLN A 424 -2.05 -5.25 18.79
C GLN A 424 -1.56 -4.60 20.10
N ARG A 425 -2.50 -4.11 20.91
CA ARG A 425 -2.23 -3.55 22.24
C ARG A 425 -1.38 -4.51 23.08
N GLY A 426 -0.28 -4.01 23.67
CA GLY A 426 0.61 -4.78 24.54
C GLY A 426 1.44 -5.83 23.80
N GLN A 427 1.31 -5.94 22.48
CA GLN A 427 2.06 -6.92 21.70
C GLN A 427 3.51 -6.46 21.51
N THR A 428 4.42 -7.44 21.57
CA THR A 428 5.77 -7.29 21.01
C THR A 428 5.83 -8.06 19.70
N ARG A 429 6.43 -7.46 18.67
CA ARG A 429 6.69 -8.12 17.39
C ARG A 429 8.13 -7.86 16.98
N GLU A 430 8.74 -8.86 16.38
CA GLU A 430 10.06 -8.73 15.81
C GLU A 430 9.97 -8.86 14.30
N ILE A 431 10.68 -7.99 13.59
CA ILE A 431 10.85 -8.06 12.14
C ILE A 431 12.33 -8.18 11.82
N ALA A 432 12.64 -8.80 10.68
CA ALA A 432 14.02 -8.97 10.24
C ALA A 432 14.16 -8.68 8.74
N PHE A 433 15.21 -7.95 8.38
CA PHE A 433 15.47 -7.55 7.00
C PHE A 433 16.97 -7.37 6.76
N VAL A 434 17.35 -7.27 5.49
CA VAL A 434 18.67 -6.82 5.08
C VAL A 434 18.57 -5.37 4.63
N ALA A 435 19.45 -4.51 5.14
CA ALA A 435 19.49 -3.10 4.75
C ALA A 435 20.17 -2.93 3.39
N ASP A 436 19.56 -3.40 2.29
CA ASP A 436 20.19 -3.48 0.97
C ASP A 436 19.88 -2.29 0.03
N ASN A 437 18.83 -1.54 0.33
CA ASN A 437 18.43 -0.34 -0.38
C ASN A 437 19.02 0.93 0.29
N PRO A 438 19.99 1.63 -0.33
CA PRO A 438 20.64 2.79 0.27
C PRO A 438 19.72 4.03 0.28
N GLY A 439 19.83 4.84 1.33
CA GLY A 439 19.04 6.07 1.46
C GLY A 439 18.54 6.34 2.88
N GLN A 440 17.57 7.26 2.99
CA GLN A 440 16.86 7.54 4.23
C GLN A 440 15.41 7.04 4.10
N TRP A 441 15.07 6.01 4.87
CA TRP A 441 13.78 5.31 4.76
C TRP A 441 12.92 5.60 5.97
N LEU A 442 11.70 6.05 5.74
CA LEU A 442 10.73 6.31 6.80
C LEU A 442 10.26 4.99 7.42
N LEU A 443 10.15 4.98 8.74
CA LEU A 443 9.49 3.93 9.53
C LEU A 443 8.40 4.62 10.36
N HIS A 444 7.14 4.29 10.12
CA HIS A 444 6.03 5.00 10.75
C HIS A 444 4.81 4.11 10.98
N CYS A 445 3.90 4.59 11.83
CA CYS A 445 2.57 4.01 11.93
C CYS A 445 1.70 4.47 10.74
N HIS A 446 1.07 3.54 10.05
CA HIS A 446 0.19 3.76 8.92
C HIS A 446 -1.29 3.98 9.34
N MET A 447 -1.54 4.12 10.64
CA MET A 447 -2.69 4.92 11.09
C MET A 447 -2.29 6.37 10.95
N LEU A 448 -2.79 7.05 9.93
CA LEU A 448 -2.16 8.28 9.43
C LEU A 448 -2.19 9.44 10.44
N SER A 449 -3.20 9.49 11.29
CA SER A 449 -3.25 10.44 12.41
C SER A 449 -2.18 10.16 13.47
N HIS A 450 -1.79 8.89 13.69
CA HIS A 450 -0.72 8.54 14.63
C HIS A 450 0.64 8.97 14.10
N ALA A 451 0.91 8.76 12.81
CA ALA A 451 2.11 9.30 12.17
C ALA A 451 2.17 10.83 12.33
N ALA A 452 1.06 11.52 12.01
CA ALA A 452 0.98 12.97 12.11
C ALA A 452 1.24 13.52 13.53
N SER A 453 0.94 12.74 14.58
CA SER A 453 1.12 13.15 15.98
C SER A 453 2.21 12.40 16.74
N GLY A 454 3.24 11.91 16.04
CA GLY A 454 4.53 11.54 16.65
C GLY A 454 5.05 10.13 16.37
N MET A 455 4.28 9.27 15.68
CA MET A 455 4.71 7.91 15.31
C MET A 455 5.46 7.85 13.98
N MET A 456 6.56 8.60 13.89
CA MET A 456 7.47 8.56 12.75
C MET A 456 8.92 8.49 13.23
N THR A 457 9.76 7.78 12.49
CA THR A 457 11.22 7.84 12.59
C THR A 457 11.82 7.44 11.23
N LYS A 458 13.14 7.40 11.11
CA LYS A 458 13.81 6.99 9.88
C LYS A 458 14.98 6.05 10.16
N ILE A 459 15.29 5.21 9.18
CA ILE A 459 16.49 4.38 9.13
C ILE A 459 17.36 4.92 8.01
N VAL A 460 18.66 5.04 8.26
CA VAL A 460 19.62 5.47 7.23
C VAL A 460 20.47 4.27 6.84
N VAL A 461 20.57 4.00 5.54
CA VAL A 461 21.39 2.93 4.96
C VAL A 461 22.44 3.58 4.06
N GLY A 462 23.72 3.37 4.35
CA GLY A 462 24.83 4.06 3.69
C GLY A 462 26.11 3.27 3.57
#